data_AF-R5CDQ8-F1
#
_entry.id   AF-R5CDQ8-F1
#
_cell.length_a   1.000
_cell.length_b   1.000
_cell.length_c   1.000
_cell.angle_alpha   90.00
_cell.angle_beta   90.00
_cell.angle_gamma   90.00
#
_symmetry.space_group_name_H-M   'P 1'
#
loop_
_entity.id
_entity.type
_entity.pdbx_description
1 polymer ?
#
loop_
_entity_poly.entity_id
_entity_poly.type
_entity_poly.pdbx_seq_one_letter_code
_entity_poly.pdbx_strand_id
1 'polypeptide(L)'
;MLHLLVDSALPSASCEDIFFHEGTGDLYYFSSSAGIYLRDHNTGQWSLWLKGYNPLAAKRLALNYTTQEMVIADYGRGVWVADLEHPADRYFKDGFALKELSNVDGRRTLGIDTKWTIPMYYDYTWYVNGQDVDNPYQYFTSSLKNGDKVQLKLTLRESPDVTTESAVYTVKTASTRNATEYKPKPGTPFTATAADASTWATLTTSSTTSR
;
A
#
# COMPACT_ATOMS: atom_id res chain seq x y z
N MET A 1 -30.51 -9.42 -0.08
CA MET A 1 -30.34 -8.30 0.86
C MET A 1 -29.21 -8.69 1.81
N LEU A 2 -28.02 -8.13 1.61
CA LEU A 2 -26.83 -8.47 2.38
C LEU A 2 -26.80 -7.56 3.63
N HIS A 3 -27.04 -8.13 4.81
CA HIS A 3 -26.78 -7.45 6.08
C HIS A 3 -25.27 -7.37 6.28
N LEU A 4 -24.66 -6.24 5.94
CA LEU A 4 -23.34 -5.90 6.49
C LEU A 4 -23.56 -5.48 7.95
N LEU A 5 -22.81 -6.11 8.85
CA LEU A 5 -22.74 -5.74 10.27
C LEU A 5 -22.34 -4.25 10.37
N VAL A 6 -23.32 -3.39 10.66
CA VAL A 6 -23.06 -2.05 11.17
C VAL A 6 -22.66 -2.24 12.62
N ASP A 7 -21.37 -2.08 12.88
CA ASP A 7 -20.82 -2.07 14.22
C ASP A 7 -21.47 -0.93 15.03
N SER A 8 -21.85 -1.20 16.28
CA SER A 8 -22.91 -0.50 17.05
C SER A 8 -22.78 1.02 17.27
N ALA A 9 -21.66 1.62 16.86
CA ALA A 9 -21.35 3.02 17.06
C ALA A 9 -21.37 3.88 15.77
N LEU A 10 -21.38 3.27 14.58
CA LEU A 10 -21.54 4.03 13.34
C LEU A 10 -23.03 4.34 13.11
N PRO A 11 -23.43 5.62 12.96
CA PRO A 11 -24.84 5.98 12.81
C PRO A 11 -25.38 5.52 11.47
N SER A 12 -26.70 5.28 11.42
CA SER A 12 -27.43 5.12 10.17
C SER A 12 -27.59 6.49 9.51
N ALA A 13 -26.58 6.91 8.75
CA ALA A 13 -26.53 8.19 8.05
C ALA A 13 -25.93 8.02 6.64
N SER A 14 -26.08 9.06 5.80
CA SER A 14 -25.46 9.07 4.47
C SER A 14 -23.93 9.17 4.59
N CYS A 15 -23.23 8.30 3.87
CA CYS A 15 -21.79 8.44 3.65
C CYS A 15 -21.56 9.49 2.56
N GLU A 16 -20.99 10.63 2.92
CA GLU A 16 -20.61 11.67 1.95
C GLU A 16 -19.15 11.53 1.54
N ASP A 17 -18.29 11.10 2.45
CA ASP A 17 -16.89 10.82 2.16
C ASP A 17 -16.34 9.74 3.08
N ILE A 18 -15.29 9.06 2.63
CA ILE A 18 -14.53 8.11 3.43
C ILE A 18 -13.05 8.18 3.09
N PHE A 19 -12.22 8.50 4.09
CA PHE A 19 -10.78 8.58 3.94
C PHE A 19 -10.11 7.36 4.57
N PHE A 20 -9.25 6.70 3.79
CA PHE A 20 -8.36 5.68 4.33
C PHE A 20 -7.05 6.32 4.76
N HIS A 21 -6.69 6.15 6.03
CA HIS A 21 -5.41 6.57 6.55
C HIS A 21 -4.38 5.46 6.40
N GLU A 22 -3.69 5.46 5.27
CA GLU A 22 -2.74 4.42 4.88
C GLU A 22 -1.57 4.16 5.85
N GLY A 23 -1.22 5.13 6.69
CA GLY A 23 -0.17 4.97 7.69
C GLY A 23 -0.60 4.16 8.92
N THR A 24 -1.88 4.13 9.26
CA THR A 24 -2.40 3.37 10.42
C THR A 24 -3.45 2.33 10.06
N GLY A 25 -3.98 2.37 8.84
CA GLY A 25 -5.11 1.56 8.41
C GLY A 25 -6.47 2.06 8.90
N ASP A 26 -6.53 3.22 9.56
CA ASP A 26 -7.78 3.80 10.07
C ASP A 26 -8.70 4.28 8.93
N LEU A 27 -10.00 4.36 9.19
CA LEU A 27 -10.97 4.96 8.27
C LEU A 27 -11.65 6.16 8.90
N TYR A 28 -11.71 7.28 8.19
CA TYR A 28 -12.52 8.44 8.57
C TYR A 28 -13.76 8.48 7.69
N TYR A 29 -14.91 8.16 8.26
CA TYR A 29 -16.23 8.30 7.63
C TYR A 29 -16.77 9.69 7.90
N PHE A 30 -17.38 10.31 6.88
CA PHE A 30 -18.00 11.62 6.99
C PHE A 30 -19.47 11.60 6.56
N SER A 31 -20.29 12.24 7.39
CA SER A 31 -21.67 12.60 7.07
C SER A 31 -21.94 14.02 7.56
N SER A 32 -22.43 14.92 6.72
CA SER A 32 -22.80 16.27 7.17
C SER A 32 -24.00 16.29 8.13
N SER A 33 -24.70 15.15 8.27
CA SER A 33 -25.84 14.97 9.18
C SER A 33 -25.47 14.33 10.52
N ALA A 34 -24.31 13.67 10.62
CA ALA A 34 -23.92 12.90 11.81
C ALA A 34 -22.50 13.20 12.31
N GLY A 35 -21.65 13.81 11.48
CA GLY A 35 -20.29 14.20 11.80
C GLY A 35 -19.22 13.28 11.20
N ILE A 36 -18.06 13.25 11.85
CA ILE A 36 -16.86 12.53 11.43
C ILE A 36 -16.68 11.35 12.38
N TYR A 37 -16.58 10.15 11.82
CA TYR A 37 -16.39 8.92 12.59
C TYR A 37 -15.08 8.27 12.21
N LEU A 38 -14.33 7.84 13.22
CA LEU A 38 -13.10 7.07 13.05
C LEU A 38 -13.42 5.60 13.22
N ARG A 39 -12.96 4.76 12.30
CA ARG A 39 -12.77 3.34 12.55
C ARG A 39 -11.31 3.09 12.89
N ASP A 40 -11.06 2.70 14.13
CA ASP A 40 -9.73 2.34 14.59
C ASP A 40 -9.31 1.01 13.97
N HIS A 41 -8.12 0.95 13.36
CA HIS A 41 -7.62 -0.21 12.66
C HIS A 41 -7.36 -1.41 13.59
N ASN A 42 -6.88 -1.15 14.81
CA ASN A 42 -6.45 -2.20 15.73
C ASN A 42 -7.64 -2.91 16.37
N THR A 43 -8.69 -2.17 16.70
CA THR A 43 -9.90 -2.65 17.38
C THR A 43 -11.03 -2.94 16.39
N GLY A 44 -10.99 -2.34 15.20
CA GLY A 44 -12.04 -2.40 14.19
C GLY A 44 -13.32 -1.63 14.56
N GLN A 45 -13.33 -0.94 15.69
CA GLN A 45 -14.48 -0.24 16.26
C GLN A 45 -14.63 1.17 15.68
N TRP A 46 -15.88 1.61 15.56
CA TRP A 46 -16.21 2.99 15.20
C TRP A 46 -16.37 3.88 16.42
N SER A 47 -15.93 5.13 16.34
CA SER A 47 -16.15 6.15 17.36
C SER A 47 -16.36 7.53 16.71
N LEU A 48 -17.11 8.40 17.38
CA LEU A 48 -17.24 9.78 16.96
C LEU A 48 -15.89 10.49 17.15
N TRP A 49 -15.36 11.07 16.09
CA TRP A 49 -14.08 11.76 16.11
C TRP A 49 -14.29 13.24 16.42
N LEU A 50 -13.79 13.68 17.58
CA LEU A 50 -14.08 15.00 18.17
C LEU A 50 -12.86 15.94 18.20
N LYS A 51 -11.76 15.58 17.54
CA LYS A 51 -10.49 16.30 17.67
C LYS A 51 -10.49 17.59 16.83
N GLY A 52 -10.16 18.70 17.48
CA GLY A 52 -9.88 20.02 16.87
C GLY A 52 -11.08 20.80 16.31
N TYR A 53 -12.26 20.19 16.14
CA TYR A 53 -13.47 20.89 15.69
C TYR A 53 -14.75 20.14 16.05
N ASN A 54 -15.90 20.83 16.13
CA ASN A 54 -17.19 20.18 16.33
C ASN A 54 -17.61 19.43 15.04
N PRO A 55 -17.57 18.09 15.02
CA PRO A 55 -17.80 17.33 13.80
C PRO A 55 -19.21 17.49 13.24
N LEU A 56 -20.19 17.86 14.06
CA LEU A 56 -21.59 18.05 13.63
C LEU A 56 -21.81 19.28 12.74
N ALA A 57 -20.84 20.20 12.70
CA ALA A 57 -20.90 21.38 11.85
C ALA A 57 -20.15 21.20 10.52
N ALA A 58 -19.34 20.15 10.36
CA ALA A 58 -18.53 19.96 9.16
C ALA A 58 -19.39 19.80 7.90
N LYS A 59 -18.93 20.39 6.79
CA LYS A 59 -19.57 20.31 5.46
C LYS A 59 -18.70 19.69 4.39
N ARG A 60 -17.38 19.81 4.53
CA ARG A 60 -16.40 19.13 3.68
C ARG A 60 -15.19 18.78 4.52
N LEU A 61 -14.58 17.67 4.16
CA LEU A 61 -13.31 17.24 4.72
C LEU A 61 -12.30 17.11 3.59
N ALA A 62 -11.03 17.31 3.92
CA ALA A 62 -9.91 16.88 3.13
C ALA A 62 -8.83 16.37 4.07
N LEU A 63 -8.31 15.18 3.82
CA LEU A 63 -7.23 14.62 4.62
C LEU A 63 -5.89 15.07 4.02
N ASN A 64 -5.14 15.89 4.76
CA ASN A 64 -3.76 16.21 4.42
C ASN A 64 -2.85 15.09 4.93
N TYR A 65 -2.64 14.17 4.02
CA TYR A 65 -1.79 13.02 4.18
C TYR A 65 -0.33 13.38 4.54
N THR A 66 0.17 14.51 4.03
CA THR A 66 1.53 14.98 4.27
C THR A 66 1.71 15.46 5.70
N THR A 67 0.88 16.40 6.13
CA THR A 67 0.99 16.99 7.47
C THR A 67 0.34 16.14 8.56
N GLN A 68 -0.35 15.06 8.19
CA GLN A 68 -1.09 14.18 9.10
C GLN A 68 -2.22 14.93 9.81
N GLU A 69 -2.94 15.75 9.04
CA GLU A 69 -4.02 16.61 9.52
C GLU A 69 -5.31 16.37 8.73
N MET A 70 -6.45 16.51 9.40
CA MET A 70 -7.75 16.68 8.78
C MET A 70 -8.02 18.17 8.58
N VAL A 71 -8.33 18.57 7.35
CA VAL A 71 -8.83 19.90 7.01
C VAL A 71 -10.35 19.84 6.96
N ILE A 72 -11.02 20.66 7.75
CA ILE A 72 -12.46 20.64 7.96
C ILE A 72 -13.02 22.00 7.56
N ALA A 73 -13.93 22.02 6.58
CA ALA A 73 -14.62 23.24 6.19
C ALA A 73 -16.08 23.22 6.68
N ASP A 74 -16.51 24.34 7.24
CA ASP A 74 -17.91 24.59 7.61
C ASP A 74 -18.46 25.83 6.89
N TYR A 75 -19.70 25.72 6.44
CA TYR A 75 -20.42 26.75 5.72
C TYR A 75 -20.60 28.00 6.58
N GLY A 76 -19.87 29.07 6.23
CA GLY A 76 -19.95 30.36 6.91
C GLY A 76 -19.15 30.45 8.22
N ARG A 77 -18.39 29.42 8.61
CA ARG A 77 -17.54 29.43 9.82
C ARG A 77 -16.04 29.21 9.55
N GLY A 78 -15.66 29.04 8.29
CA GLY A 78 -14.27 28.98 7.86
C GLY A 78 -13.71 27.56 7.79
N VAL A 79 -12.38 27.47 7.91
CA VAL A 79 -11.60 26.24 7.78
C VAL A 79 -10.87 25.97 9.10
N TRP A 80 -10.90 24.72 9.51
CA TRP A 80 -10.29 24.22 10.73
C TRP A 80 -9.32 23.10 10.37
N VAL A 81 -8.26 22.96 11.16
CA VAL A 81 -7.25 21.94 10.96
C VAL A 81 -7.04 21.23 12.29
N ALA A 82 -6.97 19.90 12.24
CA ALA A 82 -6.76 19.07 13.41
C ALA A 82 -5.85 17.90 13.05
N ASP A 83 -4.89 17.58 13.91
CA ASP A 83 -4.09 16.36 13.74
C ASP A 83 -5.01 15.14 13.69
N LEU A 84 -4.68 14.16 12.85
CA LEU A 84 -5.37 12.86 12.82
C LEU A 84 -5.33 12.17 14.21
N GLU A 85 -6.23 11.20 14.44
CA GLU A 85 -6.29 10.47 15.72
C GLU A 85 -4.97 9.74 16.00
N HIS A 86 -4.52 9.00 15.00
CA HIS A 86 -3.24 8.31 15.00
C HIS A 86 -2.40 8.82 13.83
N PRO A 87 -1.70 9.96 14.01
CA PRO A 87 -0.71 10.39 13.04
C PRO A 87 0.33 9.29 12.89
N ALA A 88 0.57 8.86 11.66
CA ALA A 88 1.66 7.98 11.33
C ALA A 88 2.79 8.81 10.72
N ASP A 89 4.02 8.50 11.10
CA ASP A 89 5.17 9.03 10.40
C ASP A 89 5.22 8.42 9.00
N ARG A 90 4.62 9.14 8.07
CA ARG A 90 4.63 8.82 6.65
C ARG A 90 6.06 8.75 6.14
N TYR A 91 6.90 9.66 6.61
CA TYR A 91 8.20 10.01 6.06
C TYR A 91 9.33 9.15 6.55
N PHE A 92 9.10 8.33 7.57
CA PHE A 92 10.19 7.76 8.35
C PHE A 92 11.19 8.87 8.71
N LYS A 93 10.71 9.99 9.26
CA LYS A 93 11.51 11.17 9.61
C LYS A 93 12.66 10.80 10.55
N ASP A 94 12.44 9.76 11.37
CA ASP A 94 13.42 9.20 12.30
C ASP A 94 14.19 8.00 11.71
N GLY A 95 14.08 7.80 10.40
CA GLY A 95 14.62 6.67 9.65
C GLY A 95 13.76 5.40 9.73
N PHE A 96 14.19 4.36 9.02
CA PHE A 96 13.52 3.06 8.98
C PHE A 96 14.49 1.89 8.83
N ALA A 97 14.05 0.69 9.19
CA ALA A 97 14.83 -0.53 9.00
C ALA A 97 14.43 -1.24 7.70
N LEU A 98 15.38 -2.03 7.17
CA LEU A 98 15.11 -2.97 6.09
C LEU A 98 15.04 -4.39 6.65
N LYS A 99 14.27 -5.26 5.99
CA LYS A 99 14.23 -6.69 6.24
C LYS A 99 14.47 -7.50 4.97
N GLU A 100 15.01 -8.70 5.16
CA GLU A 100 15.03 -9.73 4.13
C GLU A 100 13.67 -10.42 4.07
N LEU A 101 13.05 -10.37 2.89
CA LEU A 101 11.76 -10.97 2.58
C LEU A 101 11.93 -12.40 2.03
N SER A 102 13.00 -12.65 1.29
CA SER A 102 13.31 -13.97 0.73
C SER A 102 14.79 -14.14 0.46
N ASN A 103 15.23 -15.40 0.41
CA ASN A 103 16.58 -15.81 0.01
C ASN A 103 16.50 -17.17 -0.69
N VAL A 104 16.77 -17.19 -1.99
CA VAL A 104 16.81 -18.40 -2.81
C VAL A 104 18.17 -18.43 -3.51
N ASP A 105 19.03 -19.36 -3.13
CA ASP A 105 20.37 -19.55 -3.70
C ASP A 105 21.21 -18.25 -3.78
N GLY A 106 21.10 -17.39 -2.75
CA GLY A 106 21.82 -16.13 -2.67
C GLY A 106 21.17 -14.97 -3.45
N ARG A 107 20.11 -15.23 -4.21
CA ARG A 107 19.20 -14.17 -4.70
C ARG A 107 18.28 -13.77 -3.56
N ARG A 108 18.48 -12.56 -3.04
CA ARG A 108 17.78 -12.04 -1.86
C ARG A 108 16.85 -10.92 -2.25
N THR A 109 15.66 -10.90 -1.67
CA THR A 109 14.73 -9.78 -1.79
C THR A 109 14.70 -9.01 -0.48
N LEU A 110 14.98 -7.72 -0.53
CA LEU A 110 14.92 -6.79 0.59
C LEU A 110 13.75 -5.82 0.42
N GLY A 111 13.18 -5.39 1.54
CA GLY A 111 12.15 -4.37 1.58
C GLY A 111 12.13 -3.65 2.93
N ILE A 112 11.32 -2.61 3.03
CA ILE A 112 11.14 -1.86 4.27
C ILE A 112 10.53 -2.76 5.34
N ASP A 113 11.09 -2.73 6.55
CA ASP A 113 10.55 -3.46 7.68
C ASP A 113 9.38 -2.70 8.30
N THR A 114 8.22 -2.86 7.67
CA THR A 114 6.95 -2.36 8.17
C THR A 114 5.89 -3.45 8.13
N LYS A 115 4.86 -3.27 8.96
CA LYS A 115 3.60 -4.03 8.94
C LYS A 115 2.52 -3.34 8.10
N TRP A 116 2.80 -2.13 7.62
CA TRP A 116 1.86 -1.28 6.90
C TRP A 116 2.04 -1.37 5.39
N THR A 117 0.97 -1.14 4.64
CA THR A 117 1.05 -0.96 3.19
C THR A 117 1.79 0.35 2.92
N ILE A 118 2.92 0.27 2.23
CA ILE A 118 3.66 1.47 1.85
C ILE A 118 3.03 2.00 0.57
N PRO A 119 2.53 3.22 0.56
CA PRO A 119 1.80 3.72 -0.59
C PRO A 119 2.76 4.30 -1.63
N MET A 120 2.27 4.41 -2.86
CA MET A 120 3.10 4.57 -4.07
C MET A 120 3.58 6.02 -4.34
N TYR A 121 3.80 6.84 -3.31
CA TYR A 121 4.22 8.24 -3.44
C TYR A 121 5.73 8.50 -3.25
N TYR A 122 6.51 7.45 -3.08
CA TYR A 122 7.97 7.53 -2.99
C TYR A 122 8.65 7.18 -4.31
N ASP A 123 9.74 7.91 -4.59
CA ASP A 123 10.82 7.41 -5.42
C ASP A 123 11.82 6.64 -4.55
N TYR A 124 12.22 5.49 -5.05
CA TYR A 124 13.10 4.54 -4.36
C TYR A 124 14.48 4.58 -5.00
N THR A 125 15.51 4.85 -4.20
CA THR A 125 16.90 4.77 -4.65
C THR A 125 17.65 3.81 -3.75
N TRP A 126 18.05 2.67 -4.32
CA TRP A 126 18.76 1.62 -3.60
C TRP A 126 20.26 1.76 -3.76
N TYR A 127 20.98 1.54 -2.65
CA TYR A 127 22.43 1.55 -2.62
C TYR A 127 22.95 0.19 -2.15
N VAL A 128 23.93 -0.35 -2.88
CA VAL A 128 24.70 -1.52 -2.44
C VAL A 128 26.16 -1.12 -2.32
N ASN A 129 26.72 -1.28 -1.13
CA ASN A 129 28.09 -0.87 -0.79
C ASN A 129 28.36 0.61 -1.15
N GLY A 130 27.33 1.46 -1.00
CA GLY A 130 27.37 2.90 -1.29
C GLY A 130 27.22 3.28 -2.77
N GLN A 131 27.00 2.32 -3.68
CA GLN A 131 26.75 2.59 -5.09
C GLN A 131 25.25 2.48 -5.39
N ASP A 132 24.70 3.45 -6.11
CA ASP A 132 23.33 3.37 -6.64
C ASP A 132 23.24 2.20 -7.64
N VAL A 133 22.19 1.40 -7.51
CA VAL A 133 21.95 0.22 -8.34
C VAL A 133 20.78 0.39 -9.33
N ASP A 134 20.29 1.62 -9.53
CA ASP A 134 19.25 1.98 -10.52
C ASP A 134 18.01 1.08 -10.44
N ASN A 135 17.48 0.94 -9.22
CA ASN A 135 16.27 0.16 -8.95
C ASN A 135 15.15 1.07 -8.46
N PRO A 136 14.17 1.44 -9.29
CA PRO A 136 13.10 2.38 -8.89
C PRO A 136 11.97 1.72 -8.09
N TYR A 137 12.08 0.43 -7.76
CA TYR A 137 11.03 -0.34 -7.12
C TYR A 137 11.13 -0.34 -5.58
N GLN A 138 9.98 -0.47 -4.92
CA GLN A 138 9.87 -0.61 -3.46
C GLN A 138 10.65 -1.80 -2.89
N TYR A 139 10.86 -2.84 -3.71
CA TYR A 139 11.63 -4.02 -3.34
C TYR A 139 12.90 -4.08 -4.17
N PHE A 140 13.98 -4.50 -3.53
CA PHE A 140 15.25 -4.76 -4.21
C PHE A 140 15.53 -6.25 -4.21
N THR A 141 15.73 -6.82 -5.39
CA THR A 141 16.08 -8.24 -5.55
C THR A 141 17.36 -8.36 -6.35
N SER A 142 18.40 -8.92 -5.74
CA SER A 142 19.68 -9.15 -6.39
C SER A 142 20.44 -10.30 -5.75
N SER A 143 21.49 -10.77 -6.42
CA SER A 143 22.46 -11.69 -5.84
C SER A 143 23.37 -10.92 -4.88
N LEU A 144 23.23 -11.19 -3.59
CA LEU A 144 23.96 -10.48 -2.53
C LEU A 144 24.84 -11.43 -1.73
N LYS A 145 26.07 -11.00 -1.47
CA LYS A 145 27.09 -11.73 -0.73
C LYS A 145 27.04 -11.38 0.75
N ASN A 146 27.54 -12.30 1.57
CA ASN A 146 27.72 -12.02 3.00
C ASN A 146 28.64 -10.79 3.18
N GLY A 147 28.21 -9.86 4.03
CA GLY A 147 28.90 -8.60 4.29
C GLY A 147 28.48 -7.43 3.39
N ASP A 148 27.71 -7.65 2.32
CA ASP A 148 27.18 -6.55 1.51
C ASP A 148 26.31 -5.63 2.37
N LYS A 149 26.48 -4.33 2.17
CA LYS A 149 25.72 -3.28 2.86
C LYS A 149 24.67 -2.73 1.93
N VAL A 150 23.41 -2.79 2.32
CA VAL A 150 22.28 -2.27 1.55
C VAL A 150 21.62 -1.12 2.30
N GLN A 151 21.31 -0.05 1.58
CA GLN A 151 20.58 1.10 2.10
C GLN A 151 19.51 1.53 1.08
N LEU A 152 18.40 2.05 1.56
CA LEU A 152 17.36 2.63 0.73
C LEU A 152 17.18 4.11 1.11
N LYS A 153 17.18 4.97 0.10
CA LYS A 153 16.72 6.35 0.22
C LYS A 153 15.32 6.45 -0.37
N LEU A 154 14.42 7.07 0.39
CA LEU A 154 13.10 7.46 -0.10
C LEU A 154 13.08 8.96 -0.36
N THR A 155 12.52 9.36 -1.50
CA THR A 155 12.26 10.76 -1.84
C THR A 155 10.78 10.94 -2.12
N LEU A 156 10.15 11.98 -1.57
CA LEU A 156 8.76 12.26 -1.90
C LEU A 156 8.62 12.77 -3.32
N ARG A 157 7.70 12.19 -4.09
CA ARG A 157 7.42 12.66 -5.46
C ARG A 157 6.88 14.08 -5.51
N GLU A 158 5.93 14.39 -4.64
CA GLU A 158 5.27 15.71 -4.57
C GLU A 158 6.11 16.76 -3.82
N SER A 159 7.18 16.35 -3.15
CA SER A 159 8.09 17.23 -2.40
C SER A 159 9.50 16.66 -2.41
N PRO A 160 10.24 16.80 -3.54
CA PRO A 160 11.55 16.16 -3.73
C PRO A 160 12.65 16.61 -2.76
N ASP A 161 12.42 17.70 -2.01
CA ASP A 161 13.25 18.18 -0.92
C ASP A 161 13.13 17.33 0.36
N VAL A 162 12.07 16.53 0.47
CA VAL A 162 11.83 15.64 1.60
C VAL A 162 12.37 14.25 1.30
N THR A 163 13.46 13.88 1.98
CA THR A 163 14.09 12.56 1.83
C THR A 163 14.39 11.92 3.18
N THR A 164 14.34 10.59 3.23
CA THR A 164 14.76 9.80 4.39
C THR A 164 15.64 8.63 3.94
N GLU A 165 16.52 8.17 4.82
CA GLU A 165 17.37 7.02 4.58
C GLU A 165 17.10 5.90 5.58
N SER A 166 17.20 4.67 5.10
CA SER A 166 17.15 3.50 5.96
C SER A 166 18.42 3.39 6.82
N ALA A 167 18.32 2.69 7.93
CA ALA A 167 19.47 2.06 8.55
C ALA A 167 20.14 1.10 7.54
N VAL A 168 21.48 0.96 7.64
CA VAL A 168 22.23 0.06 6.77
C VAL A 168 21.93 -1.39 7.13
N TYR A 169 21.39 -2.14 6.16
CA TYR A 169 21.21 -3.58 6.27
C TYR A 169 22.51 -4.28 5.87
N THR A 170 23.12 -5.02 6.79
CA THR A 170 24.27 -5.87 6.47
C THR A 170 23.79 -7.29 6.19
N VAL A 171 24.05 -7.76 4.97
CA VAL A 171 23.72 -9.12 4.54
C VAL A 171 24.52 -10.11 5.38
N LYS A 172 23.81 -10.95 6.15
CA LYS A 172 24.43 -12.01 6.96
C LYS A 172 24.44 -13.32 6.20
N THR A 173 25.40 -14.19 6.51
CA THR A 173 25.40 -15.60 6.08
C THR A 173 24.05 -16.19 6.47
N ALA A 174 23.37 -16.82 5.51
CA ALA A 174 22.02 -17.31 5.73
C ALA A 174 21.99 -18.27 6.92
N SER A 175 21.16 -17.99 7.93
CA SER A 175 20.46 -19.09 8.57
C SER A 175 19.57 -19.66 7.47
N THR A 176 19.80 -20.90 7.06
CA THR A 176 18.90 -21.63 6.18
C THR A 176 17.50 -21.61 6.80
N ARG A 177 16.66 -20.62 6.48
CA ARG A 177 15.23 -20.87 6.50
C ARG A 177 15.03 -21.80 5.33
N ASN A 178 14.69 -23.05 5.66
CA ASN A 178 14.37 -24.10 4.69
C ASN A 178 13.62 -23.45 3.53
N ALA A 179 14.26 -23.42 2.35
CA ALA A 179 13.54 -23.20 1.13
C ALA A 179 12.46 -24.28 1.12
N THR A 180 11.19 -23.87 1.26
CA THR A 180 10.13 -24.76 0.81
C THR A 180 10.37 -24.89 -0.68
N GLU A 181 10.97 -26.02 -1.05
CA GLU A 181 11.26 -26.45 -2.40
C GLU A 181 10.04 -26.13 -3.27
N TYR A 182 10.11 -25.03 -4.03
CA TYR A 182 9.06 -24.72 -4.99
C TYR A 182 9.23 -25.71 -6.15
N LYS A 183 8.43 -26.79 -6.12
CA LYS A 183 8.23 -27.64 -7.29
C LYS A 183 7.19 -26.95 -8.17
N PRO A 184 7.57 -26.35 -9.33
CA PRO A 184 6.57 -25.83 -10.25
C PRO A 184 5.66 -26.99 -10.66
N LYS A 185 4.38 -26.90 -10.31
CA LYS A 185 3.36 -27.77 -10.89
C LYS A 185 3.05 -27.18 -12.26
N PRO A 186 3.29 -27.88 -13.37
CA PRO A 186 2.91 -27.39 -14.69
C PRO A 186 1.44 -27.01 -14.64
N GLY A 187 1.13 -25.74 -14.95
CA GLY A 187 -0.24 -25.30 -15.04
C GLY A 187 -0.96 -26.13 -16.09
N THR A 188 -2.12 -26.70 -15.73
CA THR A 188 -3.00 -27.30 -16.72
C THR A 188 -3.34 -26.20 -17.73
N PRO A 189 -3.09 -26.40 -19.04
CA PRO A 189 -3.46 -25.39 -20.02
C PRO A 189 -4.96 -25.13 -19.89
N PHE A 190 -5.34 -23.85 -19.74
CA PHE A 190 -6.70 -23.43 -19.95
C PHE A 190 -7.04 -23.71 -21.42
N THR A 191 -7.71 -24.83 -21.68
CA THR A 191 -8.38 -25.02 -22.97
C THR A 191 -9.57 -24.09 -22.98
N ALA A 192 -9.40 -22.89 -23.54
CA ALA A 192 -10.53 -22.11 -23.99
C ALA A 192 -11.23 -22.92 -25.08
N THR A 193 -12.35 -23.56 -24.74
CA THR A 193 -13.28 -24.08 -25.74
C THR A 193 -13.80 -22.88 -26.52
N ALA A 194 -13.23 -22.69 -27.71
CA ALA A 194 -13.81 -21.80 -28.69
C ALA A 194 -15.17 -22.35 -29.13
N ALA A 195 -16.10 -21.43 -29.34
CA ALA A 195 -17.32 -21.54 -30.12
C ALA A 195 -18.58 -22.03 -29.39
N ASP A 196 -19.40 -21.06 -28.97
CA ASP A 196 -20.73 -20.95 -29.57
C ASP A 196 -20.64 -19.95 -30.72
N ALA A 197 -20.26 -20.43 -31.89
CA ALA A 197 -20.35 -19.68 -33.14
C ALA A 197 -20.78 -20.64 -34.28
N SER A 198 -22.06 -21.00 -34.17
CA SER A 198 -23.01 -21.37 -35.22
C SER A 198 -22.72 -22.55 -36.13
N THR A 199 -23.64 -23.51 -36.05
CA THR A 199 -24.09 -24.43 -37.11
C THR A 199 -23.78 -23.96 -38.53
N TRP A 200 -23.09 -24.84 -39.26
CA TRP A 200 -22.78 -24.87 -40.70
C TRP A 200 -21.68 -23.93 -41.22
N ALA A 201 -20.48 -24.46 -41.43
CA ALA A 201 -19.81 -24.44 -42.74
C ALA A 201 -18.51 -25.25 -42.70
N THR A 202 -18.44 -26.27 -43.56
CA THR A 202 -17.23 -27.01 -43.91
C THR A 202 -16.30 -26.10 -44.71
N LEU A 203 -15.06 -25.93 -44.28
CA LEU A 203 -13.99 -25.43 -45.14
C LEU A 203 -12.86 -26.46 -45.19
N THR A 204 -12.78 -27.16 -46.31
CA THR A 204 -11.70 -28.06 -46.70
C THR A 204 -10.41 -27.27 -46.93
N THR A 205 -9.31 -27.67 -46.29
CA THR A 205 -7.97 -27.24 -46.69
C THR A 205 -7.40 -28.24 -47.69
N SER A 206 -7.29 -27.86 -48.97
CA SER A 206 -6.41 -28.55 -49.91
C SER A 206 -4.97 -28.13 -49.64
N SER A 207 -4.11 -29.09 -49.30
CA SER A 207 -2.66 -28.90 -49.28
C SER A 207 -2.14 -28.74 -50.71
N THR A 208 -1.49 -27.61 -50.99
CA THR A 208 -0.59 -27.50 -52.15
C THR A 208 0.83 -27.58 -51.64
N THR A 209 1.51 -28.69 -51.91
CA THR A 209 2.97 -28.78 -51.83
C THR A 209 3.49 -28.61 -53.25
N SER A 210 4.04 -27.44 -53.58
CA SER A 210 4.89 -27.29 -54.76
C SER A 210 6.33 -27.65 -54.41
N ARG A 211 6.90 -28.60 -55.15
CA ARG A 211 8.33 -28.57 -55.47
C ARG A 211 8.59 -27.46 -56.47
#